data_AF-M4WTP4-F1
#
_entry.id   AF-M4WTP4-F1
#
_cell.length_a   1.000
_cell.length_b   1.000
_cell.length_c   1.000
_cell.angle_alpha   90.00
_cell.angle_beta   90.00
_cell.angle_gamma   90.00
#
_symmetry.space_group_name_H-M   'P 1'
#
loop_
_entity.id
_entity.type
_entity.pdbx_description
1 polymer ?
#
loop_
_entity_poly.entity_id
_entity_poly.type
_entity_poly.pdbx_seq_one_letter_code
_entity_poly.pdbx_strand_id
1 'polypeptide(L)'
;MRSVAALLALALAGGALADESVLQMGRALYRGEREFSRAPRLNGVELSGMACIQCHGSEGAGLREGGVRAPALQWHLLMLGNPDGPGYADADAVLAAIRDGRGRAQRVLKAPMPRFALSADEGQALVAYLRQLSGRGDEPRGVTDERITVASVLPLSGPQAAVGRLVRSTLEQRFAALNADGGLFGRRIELVVVDAGDSPASASRAARDLLDSGAPPVFALVGSLLPEPDAELRQALAQRQVAMVATLGVPREDSSQARLSYLLPSLAAQVGRLAAELARQCPQPDGATLLLHHSGDPLADRFGSDPGVRTLAITDTRQLQAQLADAGASRVIALLDSRLLDEARQQLAQRSARVCLGSLAVISGAPPQRTPGPLREWVALPMPEAVSPGDGLSANQHLWTLLADTAAQTLIETLARSGKRLTAENLITALGTLQQFEPSPGVVLNFTRQQHHGFAVGLWTGGDHAYTQRQ
;
A
#
# COMPACT_ATOMS: atom_id res chain seq x y z
N MET A 1 -43.01 -57.97 2.56
CA MET A 1 -43.79 -57.37 3.67
C MET A 1 -42.96 -56.22 4.20
N ARG A 2 -43.22 -55.00 3.73
CA ARG A 2 -44.14 -54.00 4.32
C ARG A 2 -43.44 -53.14 5.38
N SER A 3 -43.33 -51.87 5.01
CA SER A 3 -43.07 -50.60 5.70
C SER A 3 -43.55 -50.48 7.15
N VAL A 4 -42.98 -49.48 7.86
CA VAL A 4 -43.62 -48.35 8.58
C VAL A 4 -42.58 -47.79 9.58
N ALA A 5 -41.95 -46.64 9.27
CA ALA A 5 -42.20 -45.29 9.83
C ALA A 5 -41.50 -45.04 11.18
N ALA A 6 -41.14 -43.84 11.64
CA ALA A 6 -40.86 -42.50 11.12
C ALA A 6 -40.38 -41.72 12.38
N LEU A 7 -39.85 -40.50 12.18
CA LEU A 7 -39.67 -39.45 13.20
C LEU A 7 -38.53 -39.62 14.22
N LEU A 8 -37.43 -38.89 13.97
CA LEU A 8 -36.90 -37.91 14.92
C LEU A 8 -35.93 -36.96 14.21
N ALA A 9 -36.51 -36.08 13.38
CA ALA A 9 -35.93 -34.78 13.10
C ALA A 9 -36.50 -33.81 14.14
N LEU A 10 -35.68 -33.36 15.09
CA LEU A 10 -36.02 -32.26 15.99
C LEU A 10 -34.98 -31.14 15.82
N ALA A 11 -35.41 -30.15 15.03
CA ALA A 11 -35.08 -28.73 15.05
C ALA A 11 -33.92 -28.27 15.95
N LEU A 12 -32.78 -27.98 15.33
CA LEU A 12 -31.98 -26.81 15.72
C LEU A 12 -32.51 -25.62 14.93
N ALA A 13 -33.20 -24.74 15.65
CA ALA A 13 -33.82 -23.54 15.14
C ALA A 13 -32.82 -22.67 14.34
N GLY A 14 -33.22 -22.33 13.12
CA GLY A 14 -32.49 -21.42 12.25
C GLY A 14 -32.46 -20.00 12.82
N GLY A 15 -31.27 -19.58 13.26
CA GLY A 15 -30.83 -18.21 13.06
C GLY A 15 -30.09 -18.18 11.73
N ALA A 16 -30.75 -17.73 10.66
CA ALA A 16 -30.08 -17.49 9.40
C ALA A 16 -28.99 -16.44 9.65
N LEU A 17 -27.72 -16.86 9.60
CA LEU A 17 -26.60 -15.95 9.35
C LEU A 17 -26.99 -15.16 8.10
N ALA A 18 -27.04 -13.83 8.20
CA ALA A 18 -27.27 -13.00 7.02
C ALA A 18 -26.23 -13.38 5.95
N ASP A 19 -26.66 -13.42 4.69
CA ASP A 19 -25.72 -13.58 3.57
C ASP A 19 -24.60 -12.54 3.71
N GLU A 20 -23.34 -12.99 3.64
CA GLU A 20 -22.14 -12.16 3.84
C GLU A 20 -22.17 -10.92 2.93
N SER A 21 -22.75 -11.06 1.74
CA SER A 21 -22.94 -9.96 0.78
C SER A 21 -23.87 -8.86 1.31
N VAL A 22 -24.95 -9.24 2.01
CA VAL A 22 -25.94 -8.35 2.61
C VAL A 22 -25.34 -7.64 3.82
N LEU A 23 -24.58 -8.37 4.63
CA LEU A 23 -23.85 -7.80 5.75
C LEU A 23 -22.82 -6.76 5.30
N GLN A 24 -22.03 -7.09 4.27
CA GLN A 24 -21.02 -6.20 3.70
C GLN A 24 -21.65 -4.93 3.12
N MET A 25 -22.79 -5.05 2.43
CA MET A 25 -23.55 -3.89 1.96
C MET A 25 -24.00 -3.01 3.14
N GLY A 26 -24.51 -3.61 4.22
CA GLY A 26 -24.97 -2.90 5.40
C GLY A 26 -23.87 -2.13 6.10
N ARG A 27 -22.69 -2.77 6.23
CA ARG A 27 -21.47 -2.13 6.73
C ARG A 27 -21.06 -0.93 5.88
N ALA A 28 -21.05 -1.10 4.56
CA ALA A 28 -20.64 -0.05 3.63
C ALA A 28 -21.58 1.17 3.70
N LEU A 29 -22.90 0.95 3.79
CA LEU A 29 -23.89 2.02 3.98
C LEU A 29 -23.72 2.72 5.33
N TYR A 30 -23.55 1.97 6.41
CA TYR A 30 -23.35 2.53 7.75
C TYR A 30 -22.12 3.44 7.83
N ARG A 31 -21.03 3.02 7.16
CA ARG A 31 -19.72 3.70 7.16
C ARG A 31 -19.59 4.82 6.12
N GLY A 32 -20.53 4.92 5.18
CA GLY A 32 -20.41 5.84 4.05
C GLY A 32 -19.38 5.40 2.99
N GLU A 33 -19.00 4.12 2.99
CA GLU A 33 -18.21 3.49 1.91
C GLU A 33 -19.07 3.27 0.65
N ARG A 34 -20.40 3.27 0.83
CA ARG A 34 -21.41 3.25 -0.22
C ARG A 34 -22.46 4.31 0.06
N GLU A 35 -22.80 5.11 -0.94
CA GLU A 35 -23.91 6.06 -0.82
C GLU A 35 -25.26 5.35 -0.81
N PHE A 36 -26.22 5.93 -0.07
CA PHE A 36 -27.62 5.54 -0.18
C PHE A 36 -28.16 5.94 -1.55
N SER A 37 -29.03 5.10 -2.11
CA SER A 37 -29.73 5.31 -3.38
C SER A 37 -30.47 6.65 -3.45
N ARG A 38 -30.87 7.20 -2.29
CA ARG A 38 -31.42 8.54 -2.14
C ARG A 38 -30.71 9.26 -1.01
N ALA A 39 -30.30 10.51 -1.25
CA ALA A 39 -29.60 11.32 -0.27
C ALA A 39 -30.47 11.49 1.01
N PRO A 40 -29.88 11.31 2.20
CA PRO A 40 -30.58 11.59 3.45
C PRO A 40 -30.93 13.08 3.57
N ARG A 41 -32.02 13.37 4.29
CA ARG A 41 -32.54 14.74 4.44
C ARG A 41 -32.50 15.22 5.88
N LEU A 42 -32.09 16.46 6.08
CA LEU A 42 -32.13 17.15 7.35
C LEU A 42 -32.87 18.47 7.16
N ASN A 43 -34.02 18.63 7.84
CA ASN A 43 -34.89 19.80 7.72
C ASN A 43 -35.23 20.16 6.25
N GLY A 44 -35.43 19.14 5.41
CA GLY A 44 -35.75 19.30 3.99
C GLY A 44 -34.55 19.45 3.05
N VAL A 45 -33.34 19.66 3.58
CA VAL A 45 -32.09 19.76 2.80
C VAL A 45 -31.47 18.38 2.59
N GLU A 46 -31.08 18.06 1.37
CA GLU A 46 -30.33 16.83 1.05
C GLU A 46 -28.89 16.93 1.51
N LEU A 47 -28.40 15.88 2.16
CA LEU A 47 -27.04 15.77 2.67
C LEU A 47 -26.25 14.79 1.79
N SER A 48 -25.25 15.29 1.08
CA SER A 48 -24.30 14.46 0.33
C SER A 48 -23.26 13.84 1.28
N GLY A 49 -22.90 12.57 1.06
CA GLY A 49 -21.86 11.86 1.83
C GLY A 49 -22.19 11.58 3.30
N MET A 50 -23.42 11.83 3.75
CA MET A 50 -23.84 11.60 5.14
C MET A 50 -24.12 10.12 5.40
N ALA A 51 -23.49 9.55 6.44
CA ALA A 51 -23.72 8.17 6.87
C ALA A 51 -23.97 8.07 8.39
N CYS A 52 -24.23 6.87 8.88
CA CYS A 52 -24.57 6.66 10.29
C CYS A 52 -23.34 6.83 11.21
N ILE A 53 -22.16 6.42 10.74
CA ILE A 53 -20.91 6.40 11.52
C ILE A 53 -20.49 7.79 12.03
N GLN A 54 -20.78 8.86 11.29
CA GLN A 54 -20.38 10.22 11.65
C GLN A 54 -21.04 10.70 12.95
N CYS A 55 -22.25 10.22 13.28
CA CYS A 55 -22.93 10.57 14.52
C CYS A 55 -22.91 9.43 15.54
N HIS A 56 -22.99 8.18 15.09
CA HIS A 56 -23.15 7.03 15.97
C HIS A 56 -21.83 6.29 16.29
N GLY A 57 -20.74 6.62 15.60
CA GLY A 57 -19.41 6.03 15.79
C GLY A 57 -19.29 4.62 15.21
N SER A 58 -18.08 4.10 15.04
CA SER A 58 -17.82 2.78 14.42
C SER A 58 -18.44 1.60 15.17
N GLU A 59 -18.67 1.76 16.47
CA GLU A 59 -19.26 0.72 17.34
C GLU A 59 -20.75 0.94 17.61
N GLY A 60 -21.34 1.96 16.98
CA GLY A 60 -22.71 2.37 17.27
C GLY A 60 -22.93 2.81 18.72
N ALA A 61 -21.91 3.28 19.45
CA ALA A 61 -22.07 3.71 20.84
C ALA A 61 -22.71 5.11 20.99
N GLY A 62 -22.73 5.90 19.92
CA GLY A 62 -23.24 7.28 19.93
C GLY A 62 -22.17 8.30 20.32
N LEU A 63 -21.90 9.27 19.43
CA LEU A 63 -20.98 10.38 19.70
C LEU A 63 -21.71 11.54 20.39
N ARG A 64 -20.92 12.46 20.95
CA ARG A 64 -21.41 13.71 21.56
C ARG A 64 -20.83 14.90 20.78
N GLU A 65 -21.70 15.78 20.33
CA GLU A 65 -21.35 17.00 19.59
C GLU A 65 -22.31 18.13 19.96
N GLY A 66 -21.79 19.35 20.19
CA GLY A 66 -22.62 20.53 20.44
C GLY A 66 -23.65 20.40 21.59
N GLY A 67 -23.34 19.60 22.62
CA GLY A 67 -24.26 19.30 23.72
C GLY A 67 -25.29 18.20 23.44
N VAL A 68 -25.43 17.77 22.19
CA VAL A 68 -26.30 16.66 21.77
C VAL A 68 -25.53 15.35 21.82
N ARG A 69 -26.12 14.30 22.40
CA ARG A 69 -25.60 12.93 22.35
C ARG A 69 -26.47 12.11 21.40
N ALA A 70 -25.86 11.53 20.37
CA ALA A 70 -26.50 10.54 19.54
C ALA A 70 -26.72 9.25 20.36
N PRO A 71 -27.88 8.58 20.24
CA PRO A 71 -28.12 7.34 20.94
C PRO A 71 -27.22 6.22 20.38
N ALA A 72 -26.99 5.19 21.21
CA ALA A 72 -26.35 3.97 20.74
C ALA A 72 -27.26 3.22 19.76
N LEU A 73 -26.69 2.70 18.68
CA LEU A 73 -27.33 1.87 17.66
C LEU A 73 -26.99 0.38 17.79
N GLN A 74 -26.28 -0.02 18.84
CA GLN A 74 -26.05 -1.43 19.13
C GLN A 74 -27.38 -2.15 19.30
N TRP A 75 -27.57 -3.26 18.58
CA TRP A 75 -28.88 -3.87 18.43
C TRP A 75 -29.56 -4.20 19.75
N HIS A 76 -28.82 -4.79 20.69
CA HIS A 76 -29.33 -5.13 22.00
C HIS A 76 -29.84 -3.89 22.77
N LEU A 77 -29.18 -2.73 22.63
CA LEU A 77 -29.62 -1.47 23.25
C LEU A 77 -30.85 -0.87 22.54
N LEU A 78 -31.00 -1.06 21.24
CA LEU A 78 -32.20 -0.65 20.51
C LEU A 78 -33.43 -1.45 20.99
N MET A 79 -33.26 -2.75 21.25
CA MET A 79 -34.34 -3.61 21.74
C MET A 79 -34.67 -3.38 23.23
N LEU A 80 -33.76 -2.78 24.00
CA LEU A 80 -34.01 -2.42 25.40
C LEU A 80 -34.73 -1.07 25.53
N GLY A 81 -35.55 -0.94 26.57
CA GLY A 81 -36.19 0.32 26.94
C GLY A 81 -35.21 1.31 27.57
N ASN A 82 -35.54 2.60 27.50
CA ASN A 82 -34.76 3.69 28.09
C ASN A 82 -35.70 4.83 28.54
N PRO A 83 -35.20 5.96 29.08
CA PRO A 83 -36.05 7.09 29.49
C PRO A 83 -36.90 7.70 28.35
N ASP A 84 -36.52 7.45 27.09
CA ASP A 84 -37.26 7.89 25.91
C ASP A 84 -38.43 6.96 25.54
N GLY A 85 -38.53 5.77 26.14
CA GLY A 85 -39.64 4.84 25.95
C GLY A 85 -39.22 3.36 25.90
N PRO A 86 -40.16 2.45 25.59
CA PRO A 86 -39.87 1.02 25.50
C PRO A 86 -38.89 0.69 24.36
N GLY A 87 -38.39 -0.55 24.39
CA GLY A 87 -37.67 -1.21 23.30
C GLY A 87 -38.32 -0.99 21.93
N TYR A 88 -37.52 -0.92 20.86
CA TYR A 88 -38.09 -1.17 19.54
C TYR A 88 -38.58 -2.62 19.49
N ALA A 89 -39.74 -2.85 18.88
CA ALA A 89 -40.35 -4.18 18.83
C ALA A 89 -39.57 -5.14 17.91
N ASP A 90 -39.09 -4.62 16.78
CA ASP A 90 -38.45 -5.39 15.73
C ASP A 90 -37.60 -4.49 14.80
N ALA A 91 -37.10 -5.07 13.71
CA ALA A 91 -36.34 -4.38 12.69
C ALA A 91 -37.13 -3.35 11.90
N ASP A 92 -38.41 -3.61 11.64
CA ASP A 92 -39.26 -2.70 10.88
C ASP A 92 -39.52 -1.42 11.66
N ALA A 93 -39.69 -1.52 12.99
CA ALA A 93 -39.78 -0.38 13.87
C ALA A 93 -38.50 0.48 13.89
N VAL A 94 -37.31 -0.15 13.82
CA VAL A 94 -36.04 0.56 13.70
C VAL A 94 -35.93 1.26 12.35
N LEU A 95 -36.26 0.58 11.26
CA LEU A 95 -36.24 1.16 9.92
C LEU A 95 -37.24 2.31 9.75
N ALA A 96 -38.44 2.18 10.33
CA ALA A 96 -39.43 3.25 10.36
C ALA A 96 -38.90 4.48 11.13
N ALA A 97 -38.17 4.28 12.24
CA ALA A 97 -37.54 5.39 12.95
C ALA A 97 -36.49 6.11 12.08
N ILE A 98 -35.67 5.36 11.35
CA ILE A 98 -34.63 5.89 10.45
C ILE A 98 -35.24 6.64 9.25
N ARG A 99 -36.33 6.11 8.67
CA ARG A 99 -37.04 6.69 7.52
C ARG A 99 -37.89 7.90 7.92
N ASP A 100 -38.74 7.74 8.93
CA ASP A 100 -39.83 8.67 9.23
C ASP A 100 -39.51 9.59 10.42
N GLY A 101 -38.46 9.29 11.18
CA GLY A 101 -38.10 10.09 12.35
C GLY A 101 -38.97 9.87 13.56
N ARG A 102 -39.68 8.75 13.64
CA ARG A 102 -40.53 8.39 14.77
C ARG A 102 -39.84 7.30 15.57
N GLY A 103 -39.26 7.69 16.70
CA GLY A 103 -38.58 6.80 17.61
C GLY A 103 -39.51 6.07 18.57
N ARG A 104 -38.95 5.70 19.72
CA ARG A 104 -39.66 5.00 20.80
C ARG A 104 -40.92 5.74 21.22
N ALA A 105 -41.99 4.98 21.50
CA ALA A 105 -43.30 5.53 21.86
C ALA A 105 -43.79 6.62 20.88
N GLN A 106 -43.46 6.49 19.59
CA GLN A 106 -43.82 7.46 18.53
C GLN A 106 -43.28 8.88 18.72
N ARG A 107 -42.29 9.07 19.61
CA ARG A 107 -41.65 10.38 19.82
C ARG A 107 -40.82 10.77 18.60
N VAL A 108 -40.89 12.04 18.21
CA VAL A 108 -40.08 12.56 17.11
C VAL A 108 -38.61 12.55 17.50
N LEU A 109 -37.76 12.00 16.63
CA LEU A 109 -36.31 11.99 16.82
C LEU A 109 -35.77 13.41 16.80
N LYS A 110 -34.74 13.67 17.61
CA LYS A 110 -34.14 15.01 17.77
C LYS A 110 -33.78 15.61 16.41
N ALA A 111 -33.97 16.92 16.27
CA ALA A 111 -33.80 17.66 15.02
C ALA A 111 -32.48 17.37 14.27
N PRO A 112 -31.33 17.14 14.93
CA PRO A 112 -30.08 16.80 14.23
C PRO A 112 -30.03 15.41 13.58
N MET A 113 -31.02 14.54 13.80
CA MET A 113 -31.04 13.20 13.20
C MET A 113 -31.67 13.25 11.80
N PRO A 114 -30.94 12.92 10.72
CA PRO A 114 -31.48 12.93 9.35
C PRO A 114 -32.54 11.86 9.10
N ARG A 115 -33.26 11.99 7.99
CA ARG A 115 -34.22 11.00 7.46
C ARG A 115 -33.60 10.29 6.27
N PHE A 116 -33.50 8.97 6.33
CA PHE A 116 -32.91 8.15 5.28
C PHE A 116 -34.00 7.46 4.48
N ALA A 117 -34.14 7.79 3.20
CA ALA A 117 -35.14 7.20 2.33
C ALA A 117 -34.68 5.85 1.75
N LEU A 118 -34.45 4.87 2.64
CA LEU A 118 -33.85 3.57 2.32
C LEU A 118 -34.71 2.76 1.33
N SER A 119 -34.08 2.10 0.36
CA SER A 119 -34.70 0.99 -0.38
C SER A 119 -34.97 -0.23 0.53
N ALA A 120 -35.65 -1.26 0.01
CA ALA A 120 -35.86 -2.50 0.75
C ALA A 120 -34.51 -3.19 1.06
N ASP A 121 -33.66 -3.34 0.04
CA ASP A 121 -32.34 -3.98 0.16
C ASP A 121 -31.41 -3.22 1.10
N GLU A 122 -31.39 -1.88 1.01
CA GLU A 122 -30.59 -1.04 1.91
C GLU A 122 -31.05 -1.14 3.36
N GLY A 123 -32.37 -1.20 3.58
CA GLY A 123 -32.94 -1.40 4.90
C GLY A 123 -32.57 -2.76 5.50
N GLN A 124 -32.69 -3.83 4.70
CA GLN A 124 -32.33 -5.18 5.12
C GLN A 124 -30.83 -5.29 5.44
N ALA A 125 -29.97 -4.76 4.55
CA ALA A 125 -28.54 -4.73 4.72
C ALA A 125 -28.14 -3.94 5.98
N LEU A 126 -28.69 -2.75 6.18
CA LEU A 126 -28.41 -1.93 7.35
C LEU A 126 -28.81 -2.64 8.65
N VAL A 127 -30.01 -3.24 8.72
CA VAL A 127 -30.44 -4.01 9.89
C VAL A 127 -29.53 -5.21 10.15
N ALA A 128 -29.13 -5.94 9.10
CA ALA A 128 -28.21 -7.06 9.22
C ALA A 128 -26.88 -6.62 9.87
N TYR A 129 -26.36 -5.46 9.48
CA TYR A 129 -25.16 -4.89 10.10
C TYR A 129 -25.40 -4.37 11.53
N LEU A 130 -26.51 -3.66 11.79
CA LEU A 130 -26.82 -3.15 13.13
C LEU A 130 -26.89 -4.29 14.17
N ARG A 131 -27.39 -5.48 13.77
CA ARG A 131 -27.41 -6.70 14.60
C ARG A 131 -26.03 -7.17 15.04
N GLN A 132 -24.98 -6.82 14.31
CA GLN A 132 -23.59 -7.16 14.63
C GLN A 132 -22.84 -6.06 15.38
N LEU A 133 -23.36 -4.82 15.41
CA LEU A 133 -22.82 -3.74 16.24
C LEU A 133 -22.95 -4.09 17.73
N SER A 134 -21.91 -4.68 18.29
CA SER A 134 -21.88 -5.27 19.63
C SER A 134 -20.98 -4.51 20.61
N GLY A 135 -20.64 -3.25 20.32
CA GLY A 135 -19.80 -2.42 21.19
C GLY A 135 -18.33 -2.86 21.26
N ARG A 136 -17.96 -3.85 20.46
CA ARG A 136 -16.61 -4.06 19.93
C ARG A 136 -16.75 -3.69 18.47
N GLY A 137 -16.51 -2.44 18.09
CA GLY A 137 -16.74 -2.02 16.71
C GLY A 137 -16.06 -2.96 15.71
N ASP A 138 -16.37 -2.78 14.43
CA ASP A 138 -15.44 -3.18 13.37
C ASP A 138 -14.14 -2.37 13.55
N GLU A 139 -13.36 -2.70 14.57
CA GLU A 139 -11.96 -2.34 14.65
C GLU A 139 -11.33 -2.84 13.35
N PRO A 140 -10.49 -2.02 12.71
CA PRO A 140 -9.75 -2.49 11.54
C PRO A 140 -9.11 -3.82 11.88
N ARG A 141 -9.12 -4.75 10.93
CA ARG A 141 -8.45 -6.04 11.11
C ARG A 141 -7.05 -5.80 11.68
N GLY A 142 -6.72 -6.47 12.78
CA GLY A 142 -5.41 -6.37 13.43
C GLY A 142 -5.25 -5.19 14.39
N VAL A 143 -6.24 -4.33 14.60
CA VAL A 143 -6.24 -3.28 15.61
C VAL A 143 -7.14 -3.69 16.76
N THR A 144 -6.67 -3.51 18.00
CA THR A 144 -7.48 -3.59 19.22
C THR A 144 -7.17 -2.41 20.14
N ASP A 145 -7.86 -2.31 21.28
CA ASP A 145 -7.53 -1.34 22.33
C ASP A 145 -6.10 -1.42 22.86
N GLU A 146 -5.44 -2.58 22.75
CA GLU A 146 -4.11 -2.83 23.31
C GLU A 146 -3.01 -2.93 22.27
N ARG A 147 -3.33 -3.23 21.00
CA ARG A 147 -2.33 -3.57 20.00
C ARG A 147 -2.71 -3.23 18.56
N ILE A 148 -1.68 -3.03 17.74
CA ILE A 148 -1.77 -2.89 16.28
C ILE A 148 -0.89 -3.99 15.68
N THR A 149 -1.50 -4.92 14.97
CA THR A 149 -0.83 -6.06 14.34
C THR A 149 -0.47 -5.68 12.91
N VAL A 150 0.82 -5.71 12.59
CA VAL A 150 1.32 -5.52 11.23
C VAL A 150 2.10 -6.74 10.80
N ALA A 151 2.29 -6.92 9.50
CA ALA A 151 3.05 -8.04 8.99
C ALA A 151 4.14 -7.65 8.02
N SER A 152 5.18 -8.48 7.96
CA SER A 152 6.24 -8.39 6.96
C SER A 152 6.43 -9.76 6.31
N VAL A 153 6.36 -9.80 4.98
CA VAL A 153 6.62 -11.01 4.19
C VAL A 153 8.04 -10.91 3.68
N LEU A 154 8.93 -11.79 4.17
CA LEU A 154 10.38 -11.68 3.99
C LEU A 154 10.97 -13.02 3.56
N PRO A 155 11.98 -13.05 2.66
CA PRO A 155 12.68 -14.27 2.33
C PRO A 155 13.52 -14.70 3.53
N LEU A 156 13.04 -15.69 4.29
CA LEU A 156 13.77 -16.25 5.44
C LEU A 156 14.49 -17.56 5.09
N SER A 157 14.24 -18.07 3.89
CA SER A 157 14.89 -19.19 3.24
C SER A 157 15.49 -18.79 1.88
N GLY A 158 16.33 -19.65 1.30
CA GLY A 158 16.97 -19.41 0.00
C GLY A 158 18.10 -18.36 0.01
N PRO A 159 18.52 -17.88 -1.18
CA PRO A 159 19.69 -17.01 -1.34
C PRO A 159 19.58 -15.67 -0.61
N GLN A 160 18.37 -15.17 -0.40
CA GLN A 160 18.11 -13.86 0.24
C GLN A 160 17.82 -13.96 1.75
N ALA A 161 17.96 -15.15 2.36
CA ALA A 161 17.64 -15.39 3.77
C ALA A 161 18.39 -14.45 4.74
N ALA A 162 19.65 -14.09 4.42
CA ALA A 162 20.42 -13.16 5.23
C ALA A 162 19.81 -11.74 5.24
N VAL A 163 19.34 -11.27 4.08
CA VAL A 163 18.64 -9.98 3.95
C VAL A 163 17.32 -10.01 4.71
N GLY A 164 16.51 -11.05 4.55
CA GLY A 164 15.24 -11.17 5.27
C GLY A 164 15.41 -11.22 6.78
N ARG A 165 16.44 -11.92 7.30
CA ARG A 165 16.76 -11.91 8.74
C ARG A 165 17.18 -10.52 9.24
N LEU A 166 17.94 -9.78 8.44
CA LEU A 166 18.38 -8.44 8.80
C LEU A 166 17.19 -7.47 8.88
N VAL A 167 16.35 -7.47 7.85
CA VAL A 167 15.11 -6.66 7.83
C VAL A 167 14.21 -7.04 9.00
N ARG A 168 13.97 -8.33 9.23
CA ARG A 168 13.22 -8.83 10.39
C ARG A 168 13.77 -8.26 11.70
N SER A 169 15.06 -8.45 11.96
CA SER A 169 15.67 -8.03 13.22
C SER A 169 15.58 -6.51 13.45
N THR A 170 15.68 -5.73 12.37
CA THR A 170 15.58 -4.26 12.44
C THR A 170 14.15 -3.81 12.74
N LEU A 171 13.16 -4.39 12.06
CA LEU A 171 11.74 -4.10 12.33
C LEU A 171 11.36 -4.49 13.77
N GLU A 172 11.77 -5.69 14.22
CA GLU A 172 11.54 -6.16 15.58
C GLU A 172 12.15 -5.22 16.62
N GLN A 173 13.41 -4.79 16.43
CA GLN A 173 14.08 -3.85 17.34
C GLN A 173 13.38 -2.48 17.38
N ARG A 174 13.00 -1.92 16.22
CA ARG A 174 12.34 -0.62 16.16
C ARG A 174 10.98 -0.63 16.85
N PHE A 175 10.16 -1.65 16.61
CA PHE A 175 8.86 -1.77 17.27
C PHE A 175 8.99 -2.11 18.75
N ALA A 176 9.98 -2.90 19.15
CA ALA A 176 10.26 -3.15 20.56
C ALA A 176 10.63 -1.86 21.31
N ALA A 177 11.48 -1.01 20.71
CA ALA A 177 11.83 0.29 21.28
C ALA A 177 10.58 1.18 21.45
N LEU A 178 9.75 1.32 20.41
CA LEU A 178 8.50 2.08 20.49
C LEU A 178 7.57 1.53 21.59
N ASN A 179 7.44 0.20 21.69
CA ASN A 179 6.58 -0.44 22.68
C ASN A 179 7.09 -0.22 24.11
N ALA A 180 8.41 -0.22 24.31
CA ALA A 180 9.03 0.12 25.59
C ALA A 180 8.75 1.57 26.01
N ASP A 181 8.64 2.48 25.04
CA ASP A 181 8.30 3.89 25.24
C ASP A 181 6.78 4.15 25.39
N GLY A 182 5.98 3.10 25.58
CA GLY A 182 4.52 3.19 25.80
C GLY A 182 3.66 2.99 24.56
N GLY A 183 4.28 2.64 23.43
CA GLY A 183 3.58 2.33 22.19
C GLY A 183 2.95 3.56 21.52
N LEU A 184 2.00 3.31 20.62
CA LEU A 184 1.29 4.35 19.89
C LEU A 184 -0.16 4.43 20.36
N PHE A 185 -0.57 5.59 20.89
CA PHE A 185 -1.91 5.81 21.45
C PHE A 185 -2.29 4.78 22.53
N GLY A 186 -1.31 4.30 23.30
CA GLY A 186 -1.48 3.25 24.31
C GLY A 186 -1.55 1.83 23.75
N ARG A 187 -1.27 1.65 22.45
CA ARG A 187 -1.24 0.34 21.78
C ARG A 187 0.18 -0.07 21.46
N ARG A 188 0.51 -1.34 21.70
CA ARG A 188 1.77 -1.93 21.21
C ARG A 188 1.68 -2.29 19.74
N ILE A 189 2.75 -2.13 18.98
CA ILE A 189 2.87 -2.69 17.63
C ILE A 189 3.36 -4.14 17.74
N GLU A 190 2.58 -5.08 17.22
CA GLU A 190 2.95 -6.49 17.09
C GLU A 190 3.31 -6.80 15.64
N LEU A 191 4.51 -7.32 15.41
CA LEU A 191 4.99 -7.71 14.09
C LEU A 191 4.82 -9.22 13.87
N VAL A 192 4.12 -9.57 12.80
CA VAL A 192 4.02 -10.94 12.28
C VAL A 192 4.96 -11.08 11.10
N VAL A 193 5.92 -12.00 11.17
CA VAL A 193 6.84 -12.25 10.05
C VAL A 193 6.48 -13.56 9.38
N VAL A 194 6.29 -13.51 8.06
CA VAL A 194 5.98 -14.67 7.22
C VAL A 194 7.16 -14.94 6.29
N ASP A 195 7.57 -16.21 6.18
CA ASP A 195 8.59 -16.61 5.21
C ASP A 195 8.00 -16.56 3.79
N ALA A 196 8.62 -15.75 2.94
CA ALA A 196 8.29 -15.60 1.53
C ALA A 196 8.78 -16.77 0.66
N GLY A 197 9.63 -17.65 1.20
CA GLY A 197 10.35 -18.64 0.41
C GLY A 197 11.45 -18.00 -0.43
N ASP A 198 11.79 -18.66 -1.54
CA ASP A 198 12.96 -18.35 -2.36
C ASP A 198 12.63 -17.79 -3.76
N SER A 199 11.35 -17.54 -4.06
CA SER A 199 10.90 -17.06 -5.37
C SER A 199 9.83 -15.97 -5.28
N PRO A 200 9.66 -15.12 -6.32
CA PRO A 200 8.55 -14.17 -6.37
C PRO A 200 7.17 -14.83 -6.25
N ALA A 201 7.00 -16.02 -6.87
CA ALA A 201 5.73 -16.74 -6.83
C ALA A 201 5.42 -17.29 -5.42
N SER A 202 6.42 -17.78 -4.69
CA SER A 202 6.23 -18.20 -3.30
C SER A 202 5.93 -17.00 -2.39
N ALA A 203 6.56 -15.85 -2.63
CA ALA A 203 6.34 -14.64 -1.86
C ALA A 203 4.88 -14.14 -2.00
N SER A 204 4.35 -14.10 -3.22
CA SER A 204 2.95 -13.73 -3.47
C SER A 204 1.96 -14.71 -2.84
N ARG A 205 2.25 -16.02 -2.89
CA ARG A 205 1.42 -17.04 -2.23
C ARG A 205 1.44 -16.87 -0.71
N ALA A 206 2.61 -16.73 -0.10
CA ALA A 206 2.75 -16.53 1.35
C ALA A 206 1.97 -15.29 1.83
N ALA A 207 1.99 -14.20 1.06
CA ALA A 207 1.20 -13.01 1.35
C ALA A 207 -0.32 -13.30 1.25
N ARG A 208 -0.78 -14.04 0.22
CA ARG A 208 -2.19 -14.43 0.10
C ARG A 208 -2.62 -15.35 1.23
N ASP A 209 -1.83 -16.36 1.57
CA ASP A 209 -2.14 -17.31 2.65
C ASP A 209 -2.28 -16.59 4.01
N LEU A 210 -1.41 -15.60 4.29
CA LEU A 210 -1.55 -14.73 5.47
C LEU A 210 -2.87 -13.95 5.46
N LEU A 211 -3.23 -13.39 4.31
CA LEU A 211 -4.46 -12.60 4.18
C LEU A 211 -5.70 -13.49 4.27
N ASP A 212 -5.69 -14.66 3.65
CA ASP A 212 -6.80 -15.61 3.56
C ASP A 212 -7.05 -16.37 4.87
N SER A 213 -5.99 -16.74 5.59
CA SER A 213 -6.10 -17.47 6.86
C SER A 213 -6.86 -16.71 7.95
N GLY A 214 -6.97 -15.38 7.86
CA GLY A 214 -7.66 -14.57 8.86
C GLY A 214 -6.87 -14.36 10.16
N ALA A 215 -5.91 -15.23 10.48
CA ALA A 215 -5.27 -15.33 11.79
C ALA A 215 -3.73 -15.41 11.70
N PRO A 216 -2.99 -14.56 12.44
CA PRO A 216 -3.49 -13.40 13.17
C PRO A 216 -4.07 -12.35 12.20
N PRO A 217 -5.07 -11.57 12.64
CA PRO A 217 -5.57 -10.45 11.83
C PRO A 217 -4.49 -9.38 11.71
N VAL A 218 -4.21 -8.90 10.50
CA VAL A 218 -3.18 -7.89 10.22
C VAL A 218 -3.82 -6.62 9.67
N PHE A 219 -3.30 -5.46 10.09
CA PHE A 219 -3.78 -4.14 9.69
C PHE A 219 -3.07 -3.62 8.44
N ALA A 220 -1.76 -3.81 8.36
CA ALA A 220 -0.93 -3.36 7.26
C ALA A 220 0.25 -4.33 7.03
N LEU A 221 0.75 -4.35 5.80
CA LEU A 221 2.05 -4.91 5.45
C LEU A 221 3.10 -3.80 5.48
N VAL A 222 4.24 -4.04 6.13
CA VAL A 222 5.33 -3.06 6.28
C VAL A 222 6.67 -3.70 6.03
N GLY A 223 7.57 -3.02 5.31
CA GLY A 223 8.94 -3.50 5.10
C GLY A 223 9.05 -4.83 4.34
N SER A 224 7.95 -5.36 3.81
CA SER A 224 7.92 -6.62 3.08
C SER A 224 8.79 -6.57 1.82
N LEU A 225 9.52 -7.65 1.55
CA LEU A 225 10.18 -7.89 0.27
C LEU A 225 9.25 -8.73 -0.62
N LEU A 226 8.24 -8.06 -1.17
CA LEU A 226 7.30 -8.66 -2.12
C LEU A 226 7.61 -8.21 -3.55
N PRO A 227 7.34 -9.06 -4.55
CA PRO A 227 7.22 -8.57 -5.92
C PRO A 227 6.02 -7.62 -6.03
N GLU A 228 5.91 -6.94 -7.17
CA GLU A 228 4.70 -6.19 -7.50
C GLU A 228 3.45 -7.11 -7.42
N PRO A 229 2.40 -6.72 -6.68
CA PRO A 229 1.21 -7.56 -6.51
C PRO A 229 0.50 -7.91 -7.82
N ASP A 230 0.32 -9.22 -8.06
CA ASP A 230 -0.56 -9.73 -9.11
C ASP A 230 -2.05 -9.42 -8.83
N ALA A 231 -2.93 -9.74 -9.77
CA ALA A 231 -4.36 -9.44 -9.64
C ALA A 231 -5.00 -10.12 -8.41
N GLU A 232 -4.58 -11.35 -8.09
CA GLU A 232 -5.09 -12.12 -6.96
C GLU A 232 -4.68 -11.48 -5.63
N LEU A 233 -3.40 -11.14 -5.46
CA LEU A 233 -2.91 -10.50 -4.24
C LEU A 233 -3.52 -9.10 -4.08
N ARG A 234 -3.68 -8.34 -5.16
CA ARG A 234 -4.38 -7.03 -5.13
C ARG A 234 -5.82 -7.18 -4.66
N GLN A 235 -6.54 -8.16 -5.18
CA GLN A 235 -7.90 -8.44 -4.77
C GLN A 235 -7.96 -8.86 -3.29
N ALA A 236 -7.05 -9.72 -2.84
CA ALA A 236 -6.98 -10.16 -1.45
C ALA A 236 -6.74 -8.98 -0.49
N LEU A 237 -5.76 -8.11 -0.80
CA LEU A 237 -5.47 -6.89 -0.04
C LEU A 237 -6.69 -5.95 0.02
N ALA A 238 -7.34 -5.72 -1.12
CA ALA A 238 -8.51 -4.84 -1.21
C ALA A 238 -9.71 -5.37 -0.40
N GLN A 239 -10.05 -6.65 -0.55
CA GLN A 239 -11.15 -7.29 0.18
C GLN A 239 -10.98 -7.23 1.70
N ARG A 240 -9.74 -7.30 2.18
CA ARG A 240 -9.41 -7.30 3.62
C ARG A 240 -9.01 -5.92 4.14
N GLN A 241 -9.07 -4.89 3.29
CA GLN A 241 -8.67 -3.52 3.60
C GLN A 241 -7.24 -3.42 4.16
N VAL A 242 -6.32 -4.28 3.72
CA VAL A 242 -4.91 -4.25 4.16
C VAL A 242 -4.10 -3.40 3.19
N ALA A 243 -3.39 -2.41 3.71
CA ALA A 243 -2.48 -1.57 2.92
C ALA A 243 -1.04 -2.10 2.99
N MET A 244 -0.29 -1.92 1.90
CA MET A 244 1.16 -2.02 1.89
C MET A 244 1.74 -0.64 2.16
N VAL A 245 2.53 -0.50 3.22
CA VAL A 245 3.16 0.74 3.66
C VAL A 245 4.67 0.58 3.62
N ALA A 246 5.33 1.40 2.78
CA ALA A 246 6.78 1.43 2.65
C ALA A 246 7.41 0.03 2.46
N THR A 247 6.83 -0.81 1.60
CA THR A 247 7.42 -2.12 1.28
C THR A 247 8.71 -1.96 0.47
N LEU A 248 9.62 -2.93 0.58
CA LEU A 248 10.97 -2.85 0.04
C LEU A 248 11.12 -3.43 -1.38
N GLY A 249 10.03 -3.91 -1.96
CA GLY A 249 9.99 -4.27 -3.38
C GLY A 249 10.13 -3.05 -4.29
N VAL A 250 10.60 -3.30 -5.52
CA VAL A 250 10.68 -2.28 -6.58
C VAL A 250 9.62 -2.61 -7.64
N PRO A 251 8.52 -1.84 -7.73
CA PRO A 251 7.49 -2.09 -8.72
C PRO A 251 7.99 -1.70 -10.12
N ARG A 252 7.38 -2.26 -11.16
CA ARG A 252 7.73 -1.88 -12.54
C ARG A 252 7.25 -0.48 -12.86
N GLU A 253 6.00 -0.20 -12.51
CA GLU A 253 5.30 1.06 -12.75
C GLU A 253 4.94 1.74 -11.43
N ASP A 254 4.67 3.04 -11.47
CA ASP A 254 4.07 3.71 -10.33
C ASP A 254 2.63 3.20 -10.15
N SER A 255 2.30 2.75 -8.93
CA SER A 255 0.97 2.22 -8.67
C SER A 255 -0.06 3.33 -8.74
N SER A 256 -1.17 3.11 -9.44
CA SER A 256 -2.35 3.98 -9.34
C SER A 256 -3.20 3.69 -8.10
N GLN A 257 -2.85 2.66 -7.31
CA GLN A 257 -3.61 2.23 -6.15
C GLN A 257 -2.99 2.79 -4.87
N ALA A 258 -3.69 3.72 -4.23
CA ALA A 258 -3.21 4.39 -3.03
C ALA A 258 -2.89 3.43 -1.85
N ARG A 259 -3.42 2.21 -1.85
CA ARG A 259 -3.13 1.18 -0.84
C ARG A 259 -1.78 0.48 -1.03
N LEU A 260 -1.11 0.66 -2.17
CA LEU A 260 0.14 0.01 -2.52
C LEU A 260 1.27 1.03 -2.49
N SER A 261 1.95 1.15 -1.35
CA SER A 261 3.04 2.10 -1.18
C SER A 261 4.38 1.42 -0.94
N TYR A 262 5.40 1.91 -1.63
CA TYR A 262 6.76 1.37 -1.65
C TYR A 262 7.73 2.36 -1.02
N LEU A 263 8.87 1.88 -0.57
CA LEU A 263 9.95 2.78 -0.16
C LEU A 263 10.76 3.24 -1.37
N LEU A 264 11.03 2.33 -2.29
CA LEU A 264 11.87 2.53 -3.48
C LEU A 264 11.01 2.95 -4.69
N PRO A 265 11.51 3.84 -5.56
CA PRO A 265 10.80 4.29 -6.75
C PRO A 265 10.67 3.17 -7.78
N SER A 266 9.60 3.21 -8.59
CA SER A 266 9.39 2.24 -9.66
C SER A 266 10.54 2.23 -10.66
N LEU A 267 10.72 1.09 -11.34
CA LEU A 267 11.68 1.00 -12.46
C LEU A 267 11.34 2.05 -13.52
N ALA A 268 10.05 2.33 -13.72
CA ALA A 268 9.62 3.34 -14.65
C ALA A 268 10.06 4.77 -14.26
N ALA A 269 9.87 5.15 -12.99
CA ALA A 269 10.35 6.43 -12.47
C ALA A 269 11.88 6.56 -12.59
N GLN A 270 12.62 5.47 -12.34
CA GLN A 270 14.08 5.44 -12.47
C GLN A 270 14.54 5.67 -13.92
N VAL A 271 13.94 4.96 -14.88
CA VAL A 271 14.24 5.15 -16.32
C VAL A 271 13.85 6.54 -16.78
N GLY A 272 12.67 7.04 -16.39
CA GLY A 272 12.22 8.39 -16.76
C GLY A 272 13.16 9.49 -16.28
N ARG A 273 13.62 9.42 -15.03
CA ARG A 273 14.61 10.37 -14.48
C ARG A 273 15.94 10.29 -15.23
N LEU A 274 16.41 9.08 -15.51
CA LEU A 274 17.66 8.85 -16.23
C LEU A 274 17.58 9.37 -17.67
N ALA A 275 16.50 9.09 -18.40
CA ALA A 275 16.26 9.57 -19.75
C ALA A 275 16.26 11.10 -19.82
N ALA A 276 15.59 11.77 -18.88
CA ALA A 276 15.59 13.23 -18.76
C ALA A 276 17.01 13.79 -18.55
N GLU A 277 17.80 13.15 -17.68
CA GLU A 277 19.18 13.58 -17.44
C GLU A 277 20.08 13.37 -18.68
N LEU A 278 20.00 12.21 -19.33
CA LEU A 278 20.78 11.94 -20.54
C LEU A 278 20.41 12.89 -21.68
N ALA A 279 19.13 13.23 -21.83
CA ALA A 279 18.67 14.22 -22.82
C ALA A 279 19.29 15.60 -22.58
N ARG A 280 19.42 16.00 -21.32
CA ARG A 280 20.03 17.29 -20.93
C ARG A 280 21.55 17.29 -21.14
N GLN A 281 22.22 16.19 -20.83
CA GLN A 281 23.69 16.10 -20.80
C GLN A 281 24.29 15.72 -22.17
N CYS A 282 23.55 14.98 -22.99
CA CYS A 282 23.92 14.54 -24.33
C CYS A 282 22.84 14.88 -25.36
N PRO A 283 22.65 16.17 -25.68
CA PRO A 283 21.71 16.57 -26.73
C PRO A 283 22.11 15.96 -28.08
N GLN A 284 21.12 15.47 -28.84
CA GLN A 284 21.30 14.91 -30.18
C GLN A 284 20.31 15.56 -31.17
N PRO A 285 20.66 15.71 -32.46
CA PRO A 285 19.81 16.35 -33.46
C PRO A 285 18.47 15.64 -33.70
N ASP A 286 18.46 14.32 -33.62
CA ASP A 286 17.28 13.46 -33.83
C ASP A 286 16.51 13.17 -32.54
N GLY A 287 17.07 13.54 -31.38
CA GLY A 287 16.42 13.31 -30.09
C GLY A 287 16.20 11.84 -29.73
N ALA A 288 16.85 10.89 -30.41
CA ALA A 288 16.67 9.46 -30.15
C ALA A 288 17.48 8.97 -28.93
N THR A 289 16.90 8.07 -28.12
CA THR A 289 17.56 7.30 -27.05
C THR A 289 17.45 5.82 -27.37
N LEU A 290 18.56 5.11 -27.31
CA LEU A 290 18.59 3.66 -27.51
C LEU A 290 18.40 2.95 -26.17
N LEU A 291 17.33 2.16 -26.03
CA LEU A 291 17.06 1.33 -24.86
C LEU A 291 17.52 -0.11 -25.14
N LEU A 292 18.58 -0.55 -24.48
CA LEU A 292 19.01 -1.94 -24.47
C LEU A 292 18.29 -2.66 -23.33
N HIS A 293 17.73 -3.84 -23.60
CA HIS A 293 17.01 -4.63 -22.61
C HIS A 293 17.14 -6.12 -22.89
N HIS A 294 16.88 -6.96 -21.90
CA HIS A 294 16.77 -8.40 -22.15
C HIS A 294 15.54 -8.72 -23.01
N SER A 295 15.65 -9.72 -23.87
CA SER A 295 14.50 -10.24 -24.63
C SER A 295 13.37 -10.66 -23.70
N GLY A 296 12.17 -10.11 -23.93
CA GLY A 296 10.98 -10.36 -23.11
C GLY A 296 10.88 -9.51 -21.85
N ASP A 297 11.73 -8.49 -21.66
CA ASP A 297 11.60 -7.51 -20.58
C ASP A 297 10.33 -6.65 -20.78
N PRO A 298 9.32 -6.77 -19.91
CA PRO A 298 8.07 -6.00 -20.04
C PRO A 298 8.26 -4.48 -19.93
N LEU A 299 9.37 -4.01 -19.31
CA LEU A 299 9.66 -2.57 -19.25
C LEU A 299 10.02 -2.01 -20.63
N ALA A 300 10.56 -2.83 -21.52
CA ALA A 300 10.90 -2.41 -22.86
C ALA A 300 9.67 -2.02 -23.67
N ASP A 301 8.54 -2.71 -23.49
CA ASP A 301 7.28 -2.39 -24.19
C ASP A 301 6.75 -1.02 -23.75
N ARG A 302 6.82 -0.72 -22.44
CA ARG A 302 6.42 0.58 -21.90
C ARG A 302 7.28 1.71 -22.47
N PHE A 303 8.60 1.60 -22.34
CA PHE A 303 9.53 2.68 -22.71
C PHE A 303 9.75 2.79 -24.21
N GLY A 304 9.67 1.66 -24.92
CA GLY A 304 9.74 1.62 -26.38
C GLY A 304 8.59 2.36 -27.06
N SER A 305 7.48 2.59 -26.34
CA SER A 305 6.36 3.40 -26.85
C SER A 305 6.57 4.91 -26.71
N ASP A 306 7.59 5.36 -25.95
CA ASP A 306 7.86 6.78 -25.77
C ASP A 306 8.47 7.39 -27.05
N PRO A 307 8.00 8.57 -27.51
CA PRO A 307 8.56 9.23 -28.68
C PRO A 307 10.06 9.47 -28.56
N GLY A 308 10.81 9.07 -29.58
CA GLY A 308 12.27 9.21 -29.58
C GLY A 308 13.00 8.13 -28.78
N VAL A 309 12.34 7.02 -28.42
CA VAL A 309 13.01 5.82 -27.90
C VAL A 309 13.06 4.74 -28.98
N ARG A 310 14.23 4.12 -29.17
CA ARG A 310 14.41 2.93 -30.00
C ARG A 310 14.88 1.80 -29.11
N THR A 311 14.23 0.64 -29.16
CA THR A 311 14.60 -0.52 -28.34
C THR A 311 15.47 -1.51 -29.10
N LEU A 312 16.37 -2.18 -28.37
CA LEU A 312 17.11 -3.36 -28.85
C LEU A 312 17.05 -4.45 -27.78
N ALA A 313 16.50 -5.59 -28.16
CA ALA A 313 16.44 -6.79 -27.34
C ALA A 313 17.74 -7.58 -27.45
N ILE A 314 18.38 -7.83 -26.30
CA ILE A 314 19.69 -8.46 -26.18
C ILE A 314 19.56 -9.79 -25.43
N THR A 315 20.10 -10.87 -26.01
CA THR A 315 20.18 -12.20 -25.38
C THR A 315 21.57 -12.57 -24.92
N ASP A 316 22.60 -12.09 -25.62
CA ASP A 316 24.00 -12.42 -25.32
C ASP A 316 24.97 -11.33 -25.78
N THR A 317 26.23 -11.49 -25.39
CA THR A 317 27.29 -10.52 -25.69
C THR A 317 27.54 -10.40 -27.19
N ARG A 318 27.47 -11.50 -27.97
CA ARG A 318 27.74 -11.48 -29.43
C ARG A 318 26.69 -10.66 -30.17
N GLN A 319 25.41 -10.88 -29.84
CA GLN A 319 24.31 -10.09 -30.40
C GLN A 319 24.45 -8.61 -30.04
N LEU A 320 24.82 -8.31 -28.79
CA LEU A 320 25.08 -6.95 -28.34
C LEU A 320 26.18 -6.28 -29.18
N GLN A 321 27.30 -6.96 -29.45
CA GLN A 321 28.38 -6.36 -30.26
C GLN A 321 27.92 -6.03 -31.68
N ALA A 322 27.19 -6.94 -32.32
CA ALA A 322 26.69 -6.72 -33.67
C ALA A 322 25.69 -5.56 -33.72
N GLN A 323 24.66 -5.58 -32.87
CA GLN A 323 23.58 -4.58 -32.93
C GLN A 323 24.02 -3.20 -32.46
N LEU A 324 24.87 -3.12 -31.44
CA LEU A 324 25.30 -1.83 -30.90
C LEU A 324 26.18 -1.10 -31.90
N ALA A 325 27.08 -1.80 -32.61
CA ALA A 325 27.92 -1.23 -33.67
C ALA A 325 27.08 -0.51 -34.75
N ASP A 326 25.97 -1.12 -35.17
CA ASP A 326 25.09 -0.59 -36.23
C ASP A 326 24.16 0.54 -35.75
N ALA A 327 23.88 0.62 -34.45
CA ALA A 327 22.81 1.48 -33.92
C ALA A 327 23.13 2.98 -33.95
N GLY A 328 24.41 3.38 -34.00
CA GLY A 328 24.83 4.78 -34.14
C GLY A 328 24.40 5.76 -33.02
N ALA A 329 23.76 5.29 -31.94
CA ALA A 329 23.19 6.15 -30.90
C ALA A 329 24.27 6.78 -30.00
N SER A 330 24.07 8.04 -29.60
CA SER A 330 24.93 8.71 -28.61
C SER A 330 24.26 8.88 -27.24
N ARG A 331 22.99 8.50 -27.11
CA ARG A 331 22.34 8.25 -25.81
C ARG A 331 21.85 6.81 -25.76
N VAL A 332 22.32 6.08 -24.76
CA VAL A 332 22.00 4.68 -24.53
C VAL A 332 21.53 4.51 -23.08
N ILE A 333 20.41 3.83 -22.87
CA ILE A 333 19.98 3.34 -21.55
C ILE A 333 20.04 1.82 -21.61
N ALA A 334 20.72 1.19 -20.65
CA ALA A 334 20.89 -0.25 -20.57
C ALA A 334 20.17 -0.82 -19.35
N LEU A 335 19.11 -1.58 -19.61
CA LEU A 335 18.39 -2.43 -18.66
C LEU A 335 18.92 -3.87 -18.77
N LEU A 336 20.20 -4.03 -18.44
CA LEU A 336 20.96 -5.25 -18.65
C LEU A 336 21.64 -5.70 -17.35
N ASP A 337 21.86 -7.00 -17.21
CA ASP A 337 22.68 -7.57 -16.14
C ASP A 337 24.13 -7.03 -16.19
N SER A 338 24.90 -7.24 -15.10
CA SER A 338 26.27 -6.73 -14.99
C SER A 338 27.17 -7.14 -16.15
N ARG A 339 27.04 -8.38 -16.64
CA ARG A 339 27.92 -8.92 -17.70
C ARG A 339 27.66 -8.23 -19.03
N LEU A 340 26.39 -8.12 -19.43
CA LEU A 340 26.03 -7.44 -20.67
C LEU A 340 26.24 -5.93 -20.59
N LEU A 341 26.06 -5.34 -19.41
CA LEU A 341 26.37 -3.92 -19.18
C LEU A 341 27.87 -3.63 -19.33
N ASP A 342 28.75 -4.49 -18.81
CA ASP A 342 30.20 -4.34 -18.96
C ASP A 342 30.64 -4.45 -20.43
N GLU A 343 30.03 -5.36 -21.19
CA GLU A 343 30.25 -5.47 -22.63
C GLU A 343 29.80 -4.19 -23.37
N ALA A 344 28.62 -3.65 -23.03
CA ALA A 344 28.14 -2.38 -23.60
C ALA A 344 29.10 -1.22 -23.27
N ARG A 345 29.58 -1.13 -22.02
CA ARG A 345 30.57 -0.12 -21.61
C ARG A 345 31.84 -0.21 -22.46
N GLN A 346 32.40 -1.40 -22.62
CA GLN A 346 33.64 -1.60 -23.39
C GLN A 346 33.50 -1.13 -24.84
N GLN A 347 32.40 -1.47 -25.51
CA GLN A 347 32.18 -1.06 -26.89
C GLN A 347 31.91 0.42 -27.04
N LEU A 348 31.11 1.02 -26.15
CA LEU A 348 30.80 2.44 -26.21
C LEU A 348 32.03 3.29 -25.89
N ALA A 349 32.90 2.85 -24.99
CA ALA A 349 34.16 3.53 -24.66
C ALA A 349 35.16 3.54 -25.81
N GLN A 350 35.08 2.58 -26.75
CA GLN A 350 35.93 2.54 -27.95
C GLN A 350 35.49 3.50 -29.06
N ARG A 351 34.32 4.14 -28.94
CA ARG A 351 33.83 5.08 -29.95
C ARG A 351 34.60 6.39 -29.91
N SER A 352 34.85 6.97 -31.08
CA SER A 352 35.51 8.27 -31.19
C SER A 352 34.58 9.45 -30.84
N ALA A 353 33.27 9.27 -30.92
CA ALA A 353 32.27 10.28 -30.57
C ALA A 353 31.84 10.18 -29.10
N ARG A 354 31.42 11.31 -28.51
CA ARG A 354 30.87 11.35 -27.15
C ARG A 354 29.59 10.51 -27.08
N VAL A 355 29.51 9.62 -26.09
CA VAL A 355 28.31 8.81 -25.81
C VAL A 355 27.93 8.95 -24.35
N CYS A 356 26.63 9.08 -24.09
CA CYS A 356 26.05 8.96 -22.77
C CYS A 356 25.47 7.55 -22.59
N LEU A 357 25.88 6.87 -21.53
CA LEU A 357 25.31 5.62 -21.07
C LEU A 357 24.57 5.83 -19.75
N GLY A 358 23.35 5.33 -19.68
CA GLY A 358 22.56 5.22 -18.46
C GLY A 358 22.35 3.75 -18.09
N SER A 359 22.37 3.44 -16.80
CA SER A 359 21.96 2.11 -16.29
C SER A 359 21.18 2.23 -14.98
N LEU A 360 20.52 1.16 -14.55
CA LEU A 360 19.79 1.08 -13.28
C LEU A 360 20.55 0.15 -12.32
N ALA A 361 20.93 0.66 -11.14
CA ALA A 361 21.66 -0.14 -10.15
C ALA A 361 20.86 -1.37 -9.68
N VAL A 362 19.53 -1.25 -9.61
CA VAL A 362 18.64 -2.35 -9.21
C VAL A 362 18.58 -3.50 -10.22
N ILE A 363 18.90 -3.25 -11.51
CA ILE A 363 18.93 -4.28 -12.55
C ILE A 363 20.33 -4.85 -12.70
N SER A 364 21.32 -3.97 -12.83
CA SER A 364 22.68 -4.41 -13.14
C SER A 364 23.39 -5.04 -11.96
N GLY A 365 23.02 -4.66 -10.72
CA GLY A 365 23.73 -5.07 -9.51
C GLY A 365 25.19 -4.60 -9.46
N ALA A 366 25.64 -3.82 -10.44
CA ALA A 366 27.01 -3.40 -10.59
C ALA A 366 27.24 -2.10 -9.80
N PRO A 367 28.32 -1.99 -9.00
CA PRO A 367 28.67 -0.73 -8.39
C PRO A 367 28.96 0.32 -9.47
N PRO A 368 28.81 1.60 -9.15
CA PRO A 368 29.09 2.66 -10.10
C PRO A 368 30.58 2.64 -10.50
N GLN A 369 30.89 2.52 -11.79
CA GLN A 369 32.28 2.43 -12.27
C GLN A 369 32.69 3.69 -13.02
N ARG A 370 33.89 4.19 -12.71
CA ARG A 370 34.53 5.22 -13.54
C ARG A 370 34.97 4.59 -14.84
N THR A 371 34.38 5.01 -15.95
CA THR A 371 34.80 4.58 -17.27
C THR A 371 35.72 5.63 -17.91
N PRO A 372 36.97 5.30 -18.29
CA PRO A 372 37.85 6.21 -19.00
C PRO A 372 37.35 6.51 -20.42
N GLY A 373 37.69 7.70 -20.95
CA GLY A 373 37.46 8.05 -22.35
C GLY A 373 36.22 8.92 -22.61
N PRO A 374 35.65 8.90 -23.83
CA PRO A 374 34.54 9.78 -24.23
C PRO A 374 33.16 9.32 -23.72
N LEU A 375 33.09 8.17 -23.06
CA LEU A 375 31.87 7.65 -22.46
C LEU A 375 31.58 8.39 -21.15
N ARG A 376 30.41 9.01 -21.06
CA ARG A 376 29.90 9.53 -19.79
C ARG A 376 28.79 8.62 -19.29
N GLU A 377 28.86 8.26 -18.01
CA GLU A 377 27.95 7.29 -17.41
C GLU A 377 27.14 7.89 -16.27
N TRP A 378 25.85 7.55 -16.26
CA TRP A 378 24.91 7.83 -15.18
C TRP A 378 24.30 6.52 -14.71
N VAL A 379 24.18 6.35 -13.40
CA VAL A 379 23.50 5.21 -12.81
C VAL A 379 22.31 5.72 -12.01
N ALA A 380 21.10 5.28 -12.39
CA ALA A 380 19.90 5.52 -11.59
C ALA A 380 19.96 4.66 -10.33
N LEU A 381 19.84 5.32 -9.19
CA LEU A 381 19.79 4.72 -7.88
C LEU A 381 18.34 4.70 -7.39
N PRO A 382 17.86 3.62 -6.75
CA PRO A 382 16.52 3.55 -6.20
C PRO A 382 16.36 4.36 -4.90
N MET A 383 17.28 5.28 -4.64
CA MET A 383 17.33 6.18 -3.50
C MET A 383 18.28 7.35 -3.81
N PRO A 384 18.22 8.47 -3.09
CA PRO A 384 19.20 9.54 -3.22
C PRO A 384 20.64 9.03 -2.99
N GLU A 385 21.62 9.61 -3.66
CA GLU A 385 23.03 9.19 -3.56
C GLU A 385 23.56 9.22 -2.11
N ALA A 386 23.13 10.19 -1.30
CA ALA A 386 23.48 10.30 0.11
C ALA A 386 23.02 9.10 0.98
N VAL A 387 22.04 8.33 0.50
CA VAL A 387 21.52 7.12 1.16
C VAL A 387 22.23 5.86 0.64
N SER A 388 22.92 5.95 -0.51
CA SER A 388 23.56 4.81 -1.13
C SER A 388 24.75 4.33 -0.29
N PRO A 389 24.83 3.04 0.04
CA PRO A 389 25.97 2.50 0.77
C PRO A 389 27.21 2.57 -0.13
N GLY A 390 28.39 2.79 0.48
CA GLY A 390 29.66 2.57 -0.21
C GLY A 390 29.86 1.10 -0.64
N ASP A 391 31.05 0.72 -1.05
CA ASP A 391 31.30 -0.64 -1.53
C ASP A 391 31.46 -1.67 -0.40
N GLY A 392 30.90 -2.87 -0.58
CA GLY A 392 31.19 -4.07 0.25
C GLY A 392 30.02 -4.68 1.03
N LEU A 393 30.28 -5.83 1.67
CA LEU A 393 29.27 -6.60 2.42
C LEU A 393 28.70 -5.84 3.62
N SER A 394 29.55 -5.12 4.36
CA SER A 394 29.13 -4.26 5.48
C SER A 394 28.20 -3.14 4.99
N ALA A 395 28.50 -2.59 3.82
CA ALA A 395 27.72 -1.53 3.20
C ALA A 395 26.33 -2.03 2.77
N ASN A 396 26.24 -3.25 2.23
CA ASN A 396 24.95 -3.88 1.92
C ASN A 396 24.12 -4.16 3.21
N GLN A 397 24.76 -4.62 4.29
CA GLN A 397 24.08 -4.78 5.58
C GLN A 397 23.58 -3.44 6.13
N HIS A 398 24.40 -2.38 6.09
CA HIS A 398 23.96 -1.05 6.51
C HIS A 398 22.77 -0.55 5.70
N LEU A 399 22.75 -0.77 4.38
CA LEU A 399 21.64 -0.38 3.54
C LEU A 399 20.34 -1.09 3.93
N TRP A 400 20.33 -2.42 4.03
CA TRP A 400 19.10 -3.13 4.37
C TRP A 400 18.60 -2.82 5.79
N THR A 401 19.51 -2.54 6.72
CA THR A 401 19.16 -2.03 8.05
C THR A 401 18.51 -0.65 7.93
N LEU A 402 19.11 0.27 7.17
CA LEU A 402 18.57 1.61 6.95
C LEU A 402 17.19 1.58 6.30
N LEU A 403 17.00 0.76 5.25
CA LEU A 403 15.73 0.62 4.55
C LEU A 403 14.64 0.03 5.46
N ALA A 404 14.96 -1.01 6.22
CA ALA A 404 14.03 -1.62 7.16
C ALA A 404 13.61 -0.63 8.27
N ASP A 405 14.59 0.09 8.83
CA ASP A 405 14.34 1.11 9.84
C ASP A 405 13.49 2.26 9.29
N THR A 406 13.83 2.75 8.09
CA THR A 406 13.06 3.77 7.37
C THR A 406 11.62 3.32 7.12
N ALA A 407 11.40 2.07 6.73
CA ALA A 407 10.05 1.52 6.56
C ALA A 407 9.26 1.46 7.87
N ALA A 408 9.89 1.01 8.97
CA ALA A 408 9.26 1.00 10.29
C ALA A 408 8.89 2.41 10.75
N GLN A 409 9.80 3.38 10.65
CA GLN A 409 9.55 4.76 11.03
C GLN A 409 8.46 5.41 10.17
N THR A 410 8.44 5.11 8.86
CA THR A 410 7.37 5.57 7.97
C THR A 410 6.00 5.06 8.43
N LEU A 411 5.89 3.78 8.78
CA LEU A 411 4.66 3.22 9.32
C LEU A 411 4.27 3.90 10.65
N ILE A 412 5.21 4.05 11.58
CA ILE A 412 4.97 4.65 12.90
C ILE A 412 4.42 6.08 12.74
N GLU A 413 5.08 6.90 11.93
CA GLU A 413 4.65 8.27 11.66
C GLU A 413 3.28 8.30 10.97
N THR A 414 3.05 7.42 10.00
CA THR A 414 1.77 7.32 9.30
C THR A 414 0.64 6.96 10.28
N LEU A 415 0.86 5.97 11.14
CA LEU A 415 -0.10 5.57 12.17
C LEU A 415 -0.36 6.72 13.16
N ALA A 416 0.68 7.46 13.57
CA ALA A 416 0.54 8.61 14.45
C ALA A 416 -0.33 9.71 13.81
N ARG A 417 -0.12 10.02 12.53
CA ARG A 417 -0.92 11.00 11.79
C ARG A 417 -2.35 10.55 11.51
N SER A 418 -2.59 9.24 11.48
CA SER A 418 -3.93 8.66 11.29
C SER A 418 -4.85 8.90 12.50
N GLY A 419 -4.26 9.18 13.67
CA GLY A 419 -4.98 9.43 14.92
C GLY A 419 -5.45 8.15 15.62
N LYS A 420 -6.14 8.31 16.76
CA LYS A 420 -6.50 7.20 17.66
C LYS A 420 -7.46 6.17 17.05
N ARG A 421 -8.27 6.59 16.07
CA ARG A 421 -9.22 5.72 15.36
C ARG A 421 -8.60 5.31 14.04
N LEU A 422 -7.88 4.20 14.02
CA LEU A 422 -7.26 3.72 12.79
C LEU A 422 -8.33 3.19 11.83
N THR A 423 -8.15 3.43 10.53
CA THR A 423 -8.80 2.73 9.42
C THR A 423 -7.79 2.62 8.28
N ALA A 424 -8.08 1.80 7.29
CA ALA A 424 -7.17 1.71 6.16
C ALA A 424 -7.17 3.01 5.32
N GLU A 425 -8.30 3.71 5.25
CA GLU A 425 -8.49 4.97 4.52
C GLU A 425 -7.71 6.12 5.17
N ASN A 426 -7.78 6.27 6.49
CA ASN A 426 -7.04 7.35 7.14
C ASN A 426 -5.54 7.06 7.21
N LEU A 427 -5.13 5.78 7.24
CA LEU A 427 -3.74 5.38 7.07
C LEU A 427 -3.18 5.84 5.73
N ILE A 428 -3.89 5.56 4.64
CA ILE A 428 -3.50 5.99 3.28
C ILE A 428 -3.51 7.51 3.16
N THR A 429 -4.53 8.16 3.72
CA THR A 429 -4.62 9.62 3.71
C THR A 429 -3.44 10.24 4.44
N ALA A 430 -3.12 9.74 5.64
CA ALA A 430 -1.98 10.18 6.44
C ALA A 430 -0.65 9.96 5.70
N LEU A 431 -0.48 8.80 5.06
CA LEU A 431 0.72 8.50 4.29
C LEU A 431 0.92 9.52 3.17
N GLY A 432 -0.14 9.86 2.42
CA GLY A 432 -0.10 10.88 1.37
C GLY A 432 0.20 12.31 1.85
N THR A 433 0.30 12.55 3.16
CA THR A 433 0.74 13.83 3.75
C THR A 433 2.22 13.84 4.17
N LEU A 434 2.94 12.71 4.07
CA LEU A 434 4.36 12.62 4.41
C LEU A 434 5.21 13.25 3.32
N GLN A 435 5.31 14.58 3.35
CA GLN A 435 6.21 15.35 2.48
C GLN A 435 7.39 15.85 3.31
N GLN A 436 8.59 15.78 2.75
CA GLN A 436 9.84 16.13 3.44
C GLN A 436 9.98 15.39 4.79
N PHE A 437 9.47 14.17 4.88
CA PHE A 437 9.58 13.38 6.10
C PHE A 437 10.99 12.78 6.20
N GLU A 438 11.68 13.04 7.30
CA GLU A 438 13.07 12.65 7.51
C GLU A 438 13.19 11.64 8.66
N PRO A 439 13.02 10.32 8.42
CA PRO A 439 13.14 9.30 9.47
C PRO A 439 14.57 9.14 10.01
N SER A 440 15.58 9.55 9.26
CA SER A 440 16.97 9.59 9.71
C SER A 440 17.69 10.75 9.06
N PRO A 441 18.73 11.34 9.67
CA PRO A 441 19.47 12.45 9.08
C PRO A 441 19.91 12.15 7.63
N GLY A 442 19.52 13.01 6.69
CA GLY A 442 19.81 12.90 5.26
C GLY A 442 18.91 11.94 4.47
N VAL A 443 17.97 11.25 5.12
CA VAL A 443 17.02 10.32 4.49
C VAL A 443 15.69 11.03 4.35
N VAL A 444 15.40 11.60 3.18
CA VAL A 444 14.13 12.34 2.95
C VAL A 444 13.16 11.52 2.11
N LEU A 445 11.94 11.37 2.63
CA LEU A 445 10.82 10.70 1.97
C LEU A 445 9.74 11.69 1.55
N ASN A 446 9.12 11.43 0.41
CA ASN A 446 7.97 12.16 -0.09
C ASN A 446 6.92 11.17 -0.58
N PHE A 447 5.77 11.15 0.09
CA PHE A 447 4.56 10.48 -0.36
C PHE A 447 3.53 11.55 -0.71
N THR A 448 2.83 11.33 -1.82
CA THR A 448 1.71 12.20 -2.22
C THR A 448 0.55 11.34 -2.73
N ARG A 449 -0.57 11.98 -3.09
CA ARG A 449 -1.68 11.26 -3.75
C ARG A 449 -1.32 10.70 -5.13
N GLN A 450 -0.23 11.15 -5.75
CA GLN A 450 0.23 10.69 -7.05
C GLN A 450 1.57 9.94 -6.98
N GLN A 451 2.31 10.08 -5.88
CA GLN A 451 3.58 9.42 -5.66
C GLN A 451 3.44 8.43 -4.50
N HIS A 452 3.42 7.14 -4.85
CA HIS A 452 3.25 6.03 -3.93
C HIS A 452 4.58 5.36 -3.56
N HIS A 453 5.70 6.04 -3.77
CA HIS A 453 7.02 5.61 -3.35
C HIS A 453 7.72 6.72 -2.54
N GLY A 454 8.43 6.35 -1.48
CA GLY A 454 9.02 7.33 -0.56
C GLY A 454 10.24 8.06 -1.11
N PHE A 455 11.22 7.31 -1.63
CA PHE A 455 12.48 7.88 -2.10
C PHE A 455 12.37 8.50 -3.49
N ALA A 456 13.02 9.65 -3.67
CA ALA A 456 13.32 10.16 -5.00
C ALA A 456 14.38 9.28 -5.69
N VAL A 457 14.33 9.23 -7.02
CA VAL A 457 15.38 8.61 -7.84
C VAL A 457 16.67 9.42 -7.71
N GLY A 458 17.73 8.77 -7.23
CA GLY A 458 19.08 9.31 -7.23
C GLY A 458 19.78 9.07 -8.57
N LEU A 459 20.80 9.86 -8.86
CA LEU A 459 21.66 9.68 -10.02
C LEU A 459 23.10 9.75 -9.57
N TRP A 460 23.83 8.66 -9.74
CA TRP A 460 25.27 8.70 -9.65
C TRP A 460 25.86 9.13 -10.99
N THR A 461 26.87 10.00 -10.94
CA THR A 461 27.66 10.41 -12.10
C THR A 461 29.13 10.11 -11.78
N GLY A 462 29.94 9.69 -12.76
CA GLY A 462 31.33 9.21 -12.68
C GLY A 462 32.41 9.95 -11.86
N GLY A 463 32.09 10.52 -10.69
CA GLY A 463 32.98 11.26 -9.82
C GLY A 463 33.38 12.64 -10.35
N ASP A 464 32.57 13.30 -11.18
CA ASP A 464 32.80 14.68 -11.65
C ASP A 464 32.19 15.74 -10.71
N HIS A 465 31.60 15.34 -9.58
CA HIS A 465 31.24 16.28 -8.51
C HIS A 465 32.50 16.71 -7.76
N ALA A 466 33.26 17.59 -8.40
CA ALA A 466 33.92 18.66 -7.67
C ALA A 466 32.86 19.31 -6.78
N TYR A 467 33.10 19.20 -5.48
CA TYR A 467 32.33 19.76 -4.39
C TYR A 467 32.12 21.27 -4.60
N THR A 468 31.11 21.68 -5.38
CA THR A 468 30.63 23.07 -5.32
C THR A 468 29.71 23.18 -4.12
N GLN A 469 30.31 23.25 -2.93
CA GLN A 469 29.72 24.03 -1.86
C GLN A 469 29.61 25.46 -2.39
N ARG A 470 28.39 25.89 -2.71
CA ARG A 470 28.09 27.32 -2.68
C ARG A 470 28.00 27.70 -1.21
N GLN A 471 28.86 28.66 -0.85
CA GLN A 471 28.82 29.42 0.40
C GLN A 471 27.47 30.07 0.62
#